data_AF-A0A968JHD9-F1
#
_entry.id   AF-A0A968JHD9-F1
#
_cell.length_a   1.000
_cell.length_b   1.000
_cell.length_c   1.000
_cell.angle_alpha   90.00
_cell.angle_beta   90.00
_cell.angle_gamma   90.00
#
_symmetry.space_group_name_H-M   'P 1'
#
loop_
_entity.id
_entity.type
_entity.pdbx_description
1 polymer ?
#
loop_
_entity_poly.entity_id
_entity_poly.type
_entity_poly.pdbx_seq_one_letter_code
_entity_poly.pdbx_strand_id
1 'polypeptide(L)'
;MYYLVQRGEPLIITRLARWMGVRPSTVTQVVRLLEHKGALQRNMQGNVSLTSTGMQQAIASVRRHRIIERFLFDVVRVPWHLAHQEAVGIEQAVSARLEERIIALVGPARCSPYGHPIDPDPATDRRTGQALLHVPLGAQFVVRRIDEEAEEQADLLHALFTAQLLPEQQVVIAATPPHCRVKLPNTLQVNTVTLAMAKAVWGDVLMP
;
A
#
# COMPACT_ATOMS: atom_id res chain seq x y z
N MET A 1 9.97 -0.22 -5.98
CA MET A 1 10.57 -1.44 -6.58
C MET A 1 10.10 -2.71 -5.90
N TYR A 2 10.19 -2.82 -4.56
CA TYR A 2 9.66 -3.96 -3.81
C TYR A 2 8.22 -4.33 -4.20
N TYR A 3 7.31 -3.34 -4.22
CA TYR A 3 5.90 -3.56 -4.58
C TYR A 3 5.69 -4.12 -6.00
N LEU A 4 6.49 -3.71 -6.99
CA LEU A 4 6.42 -4.28 -8.35
C LEU A 4 6.84 -5.75 -8.35
N VAL A 5 7.90 -6.10 -7.62
CA VAL A 5 8.34 -7.49 -7.50
C VAL A 5 7.26 -8.34 -6.80
N GLN A 6 6.60 -7.83 -5.77
CA GLN A 6 5.50 -8.54 -5.10
C GLN A 6 4.29 -8.80 -6.02
N ARG A 7 4.04 -7.90 -6.97
CA ARG A 7 2.99 -8.05 -7.98
C ARG A 7 3.39 -8.96 -9.14
N GLY A 8 4.60 -9.52 -9.13
CA GLY A 8 5.15 -10.28 -10.26
C GLY A 8 5.42 -9.40 -11.48
N GLU A 9 5.55 -8.09 -11.29
CA GLU A 9 5.75 -7.14 -12.36
C GLU A 9 7.25 -6.87 -12.59
N PRO A 10 7.71 -6.85 -13.86
CA PRO A 10 9.09 -6.54 -14.17
C PRO A 10 9.44 -5.09 -13.83
N LEU A 11 10.69 -4.86 -13.39
CA LEU A 11 11.22 -3.52 -13.12
C LEU A 11 11.53 -2.79 -14.44
N ILE A 12 10.49 -2.20 -15.04
CA ILE A 12 10.59 -1.43 -16.28
C ILE A 12 10.76 0.06 -15.94
N ILE A 13 11.77 0.70 -16.53
CA ILE A 13 12.10 2.13 -16.31
C ILE A 13 10.89 3.05 -16.51
N THR A 14 10.12 2.86 -17.57
CA THR A 14 8.95 3.69 -17.87
C THR A 14 7.83 3.54 -16.84
N ARG A 15 7.68 2.34 -16.25
CA ARG A 15 6.70 2.09 -15.17
C ARG A 15 7.16 2.72 -13.87
N LEU A 16 8.43 2.53 -13.50
CA LEU A 16 9.04 3.18 -12.34
C LEU A 16 8.95 4.71 -12.42
N ALA A 17 9.19 5.30 -13.59
CA ALA A 17 9.09 6.73 -13.82
C ALA A 17 7.68 7.26 -13.58
N ARG A 18 6.67 6.55 -14.12
CA ARG A 18 5.26 6.89 -13.93
C ARG A 18 4.87 6.85 -12.46
N TRP A 19 5.23 5.77 -11.75
CA TRP A 19 4.94 5.61 -10.32
C TRP A 19 5.58 6.71 -9.47
N MET A 20 6.84 7.02 -9.71
CA MET A 20 7.56 8.03 -8.92
C MET A 20 7.23 9.48 -9.35
N GLY A 21 6.40 9.68 -10.38
CA GLY A 21 6.10 11.02 -10.90
C GLY A 21 7.32 11.76 -11.48
N VAL A 22 8.35 11.03 -11.93
CA VAL A 22 9.61 11.61 -12.44
C VAL A 22 9.85 11.26 -13.91
N ARG A 23 10.82 11.96 -14.53
CA ARG A 23 11.23 11.66 -15.91
C ARG A 23 11.95 10.30 -16.01
N PRO A 24 11.79 9.53 -17.09
CA PRO A 24 12.50 8.26 -17.30
C PRO A 24 14.04 8.36 -17.19
N SER A 25 14.61 9.50 -17.57
CA SER A 25 16.04 9.78 -17.43
C SER A 25 16.50 9.78 -15.98
N THR A 26 15.70 10.34 -15.06
CA THR A 26 15.97 10.34 -13.61
C THR A 26 16.01 8.91 -13.08
N VAL A 27 15.05 8.08 -13.49
CA VAL A 27 15.00 6.67 -13.10
C VAL A 27 16.21 5.91 -13.60
N THR A 28 16.65 6.18 -14.83
CA THR A 28 17.84 5.53 -15.40
C THR A 28 19.09 5.85 -14.58
N GLN A 29 19.26 7.10 -14.13
CA GLN A 29 20.36 7.49 -13.25
C GLN A 29 20.30 6.77 -11.90
N VAL A 30 19.12 6.71 -11.27
CA VAL A 30 18.91 6.00 -10.00
C VAL A 30 19.18 4.51 -10.14
N VAL A 31 18.71 3.88 -11.22
CA VAL A 31 18.95 2.45 -11.48
C VAL A 31 20.45 2.17 -11.63
N ARG A 32 21.18 2.98 -12.40
CA ARG A 32 22.65 2.83 -12.52
C ARG A 32 23.37 2.97 -11.19
N LEU A 33 22.94 3.92 -10.35
CA LEU A 33 23.49 4.10 -9.01
C LEU A 33 23.25 2.86 -8.13
N LEU A 34 22.04 2.30 -8.17
CA LEU A 34 21.70 1.10 -7.42
C LEU A 34 22.39 -0.16 -7.95
N GLU A 35 22.62 -0.26 -9.26
CA GLU A 35 23.46 -1.30 -9.88
C GLU A 35 24.90 -1.20 -9.36
N HIS A 36 25.49 0.00 -9.37
CA HIS A 36 26.84 0.22 -8.83
C HIS A 36 26.95 -0.09 -7.33
N LYS A 37 25.88 0.14 -6.57
CA LYS A 37 25.81 -0.22 -5.13
C LYS A 37 25.52 -1.71 -4.88
N GLY A 38 25.37 -2.53 -5.93
CA GLY A 38 25.06 -3.95 -5.82
C GLY A 38 23.63 -4.27 -5.36
N ALA A 39 22.74 -3.28 -5.33
CA ALA A 39 21.33 -3.46 -4.95
C ALA A 39 20.47 -3.96 -6.13
N LEU A 40 20.88 -3.64 -7.36
CA LEU A 40 20.25 -4.12 -8.59
C LEU A 40 21.25 -4.88 -9.44
N GLN A 41 20.73 -5.81 -10.25
CA GLN A 41 21.48 -6.51 -11.27
C GLN A 41 20.72 -6.51 -12.59
N ARG A 42 21.46 -6.65 -13.70
CA ARG A 42 20.91 -6.71 -15.04
C ARG A 42 21.28 -8.03 -15.70
N ASN A 43 20.30 -8.71 -16.28
CA ASN A 43 20.55 -9.95 -17.03
C ASN A 43 21.02 -9.63 -18.47
N MET A 44 21.40 -10.68 -19.24
CA MET A 44 21.86 -10.53 -20.63
C MET A 44 20.82 -9.88 -21.57
N GLN A 45 19.53 -10.00 -21.25
CA GLN A 45 18.43 -9.42 -22.02
C GLN A 45 18.16 -7.95 -21.63
N GLY A 46 18.91 -7.41 -20.67
CA GLY A 46 18.75 -6.04 -20.20
C GLY A 46 17.69 -5.85 -19.11
N ASN A 47 17.07 -6.93 -18.60
CA ASN A 47 16.07 -6.87 -17.54
C ASN A 47 16.74 -6.59 -16.19
N VAL A 48 16.16 -5.67 -15.43
CA VAL A 48 16.65 -5.26 -14.10
C VAL A 48 15.90 -6.03 -13.01
N SER A 49 16.62 -6.52 -12.01
CA SER A 49 16.05 -7.17 -10.83
C SER A 49 16.78 -6.74 -9.55
N LEU A 50 16.10 -6.87 -8.40
CA LEU A 50 16.76 -6.75 -7.09
C LEU A 50 17.75 -7.90 -6.90
N THR A 51 18.92 -7.61 -6.33
CA THR A 51 19.81 -8.63 -5.75
C THR A 51 19.27 -9.06 -4.39
N SER A 52 19.85 -10.10 -3.78
CA SER A 52 19.49 -10.50 -2.40
C SER A 52 19.70 -9.34 -1.42
N THR A 53 20.81 -8.61 -1.54
CA THR A 53 21.10 -7.42 -0.71
C THR A 53 20.12 -6.29 -0.99
N GLY A 54 19.81 -6.02 -2.26
CA GLY A 54 18.81 -5.01 -2.62
C GLY A 54 17.42 -5.35 -2.11
N MET A 55 17.04 -6.62 -2.10
CA MET A 55 15.78 -7.09 -1.52
C MET A 55 15.74 -6.84 -0.02
N GLN A 56 16.80 -7.18 0.73
CA GLN A 56 16.89 -6.91 2.17
C GLN A 56 16.78 -5.41 2.48
N GLN A 57 17.46 -4.56 1.71
CA GLN A 57 17.38 -3.11 1.86
C GLN A 57 15.96 -2.59 1.57
N ALA A 58 15.31 -3.11 0.53
CA ALA A 58 13.96 -2.71 0.17
C ALA A 58 12.94 -3.14 1.24
N ILE A 59 13.05 -4.36 1.79
CA ILE A 59 12.25 -4.85 2.92
C ILE A 59 12.43 -3.93 4.13
N ALA A 60 13.67 -3.58 4.49
CA ALA A 60 13.94 -2.69 5.61
C ALA A 60 13.32 -1.30 5.42
N SER A 61 13.38 -0.76 4.20
CA SER A 61 12.75 0.51 3.85
C SER A 61 11.23 0.45 3.98
N VAL A 62 10.59 -0.59 3.43
CA VAL A 62 9.13 -0.77 3.50
C VAL A 62 8.67 -0.97 4.94
N ARG A 63 9.40 -1.76 5.73
CA ARG A 63 9.14 -1.96 7.15
C ARG A 63 9.18 -0.66 7.93
N ARG A 64 10.24 0.14 7.74
CA ARG A 64 10.39 1.46 8.37
C ARG A 64 9.22 2.37 8.02
N HIS A 65 8.86 2.41 6.74
CA HIS A 65 7.72 3.20 6.28
C HIS A 65 6.43 2.80 7.01
N ARG A 66 6.07 1.51 6.95
CA ARG A 66 4.84 0.96 7.53
C ARG A 66 4.75 1.13 9.05
N ILE A 67 5.87 1.03 9.78
CA ILE A 67 5.87 1.28 11.23
C ILE A 67 5.69 2.77 11.56
N ILE A 68 6.27 3.68 10.75
CA ILE A 68 6.09 5.13 10.92
C ILE A 68 4.63 5.52 10.64
N GLU A 69 4.04 5.03 9.55
CA GLU A 69 2.61 5.23 9.27
C GLU A 69 1.75 4.78 10.46
N ARG A 70 2.04 3.59 10.98
CA ARG A 70 1.31 3.02 12.11
C ARG A 70 1.45 3.87 13.37
N PHE A 71 2.64 4.38 13.65
CA PHE A 71 2.91 5.29 14.76
C PHE A 71 2.17 6.62 14.62
N LEU A 72 2.24 7.23 13.43
CA LEU A 72 1.55 8.50 13.15
C LEU A 72 0.04 8.35 13.33
N PHE A 73 -0.53 7.24 12.89
CA PHE A 73 -1.95 6.97 13.03
C PHE A 73 -2.37 6.59 14.47
N ASP A 74 -1.76 5.56 15.06
CA ASP A 74 -2.22 5.01 16.34
C ASP A 74 -1.80 5.87 17.55
N VAL A 75 -0.62 6.49 17.49
CA VAL A 75 -0.03 7.19 18.64
C VAL A 75 -0.19 8.70 18.51
N VAL A 76 0.25 9.27 17.37
CA VAL A 76 0.18 10.73 17.14
C VAL A 76 -1.24 11.18 16.78
N ARG A 77 -2.11 10.27 16.31
CA ARG A 77 -3.49 10.53 15.88
C ARG A 77 -3.57 11.42 14.64
N VAL A 78 -2.59 11.30 13.74
CA VAL A 78 -2.68 11.85 12.38
C VAL A 78 -3.89 11.20 11.69
N PRO A 79 -4.75 11.96 10.99
CA PRO A 79 -5.85 11.40 10.22
C PRO A 79 -5.37 10.31 9.26
N TRP A 80 -6.12 9.22 9.15
CA TRP A 80 -5.73 8.05 8.35
C TRP A 80 -5.34 8.40 6.90
N HIS A 81 -6.05 9.34 6.27
CA HIS A 81 -5.78 9.75 4.89
C HIS A 81 -4.53 10.64 4.72
N LEU A 82 -3.93 11.11 5.81
CA LEU A 82 -2.70 11.91 5.82
C LEU A 82 -1.48 11.13 6.30
N ALA A 83 -1.67 9.98 6.97
CA ALA A 83 -0.60 9.24 7.62
C ALA A 83 0.54 8.84 6.66
N HIS A 84 0.21 8.41 5.45
CA HIS A 84 1.20 8.07 4.42
C HIS A 84 2.08 9.27 4.04
N GLN A 85 1.47 10.41 3.70
CA GLN A 85 2.20 11.60 3.27
C GLN A 85 3.11 12.14 4.39
N GLU A 86 2.62 12.14 5.63
CA GLU A 86 3.43 12.50 6.80
C GLU A 86 4.59 11.52 7.02
N ALA A 87 4.36 10.22 6.83
CA ALA A 87 5.41 9.20 6.93
C ALA A 87 6.51 9.41 5.89
N VAL A 88 6.15 9.63 4.62
CA VAL A 88 7.10 9.97 3.53
C VAL A 88 7.94 11.20 3.89
N GLY A 89 7.32 12.22 4.51
CA GLY A 89 7.98 13.46 4.90
C GLY A 89 9.06 13.29 5.97
N ILE A 90 8.92 12.30 6.86
CA ILE A 90 9.82 12.16 8.02
C ILE A 90 10.71 10.91 7.98
N GLU A 91 10.39 9.90 7.18
CA GLU A 91 11.05 8.58 7.25
C GLU A 91 12.57 8.63 7.07
N GLN A 92 13.07 9.57 6.27
CA GLN A 92 14.50 9.75 6.02
C GLN A 92 15.22 10.43 7.19
N ALA A 93 14.49 11.13 8.06
CA ALA A 93 15.02 11.78 9.26
C ALA A 93 14.96 10.87 10.51
N VAL A 94 14.27 9.73 10.43
CA VAL A 94 14.15 8.81 11.56
C VAL A 94 15.45 8.02 11.74
N SER A 95 16.16 8.34 12.82
CA SER A 95 17.34 7.55 13.24
C SER A 95 16.95 6.16 13.75
N ALA A 96 17.89 5.20 13.72
CA ALA A 96 17.66 3.85 14.25
C ALA A 96 17.20 3.84 15.73
N ARG A 97 17.76 4.73 16.56
CA ARG A 97 17.36 4.87 17.98
C ARG A 97 15.92 5.35 18.13
N LEU A 98 15.47 6.25 17.25
CA LEU A 98 14.09 6.71 17.24
C LEU A 98 13.15 5.63 16.69
N GLU A 99 13.59 4.89 15.66
CA GLU A 99 12.85 3.76 15.09
C GLU A 99 12.55 2.70 16.17
N GLU A 100 13.53 2.35 17.02
CA GLU A 100 13.32 1.43 18.15
C GLU A 100 12.25 1.93 19.14
N ARG A 101 12.25 3.23 19.44
CA ARG A 101 11.23 3.85 20.31
C ARG A 101 9.86 3.84 19.65
N ILE A 102 9.80 4.13 18.36
CA ILE A 102 8.57 4.07 17.55
C ILE A 102 7.98 2.66 17.59
N ILE A 103 8.80 1.63 17.36
CA ILE A 103 8.38 0.22 17.43
C ILE A 103 7.77 -0.11 18.79
N ALA A 104 8.44 0.32 19.87
CA ALA A 104 7.93 0.09 21.23
C ALA A 104 6.59 0.78 21.51
N LEU A 105 6.37 1.97 20.95
CA LEU A 105 5.12 2.74 21.10
C LEU A 105 3.97 2.17 20.27
N VAL A 106 4.25 1.63 19.08
CA VAL A 106 3.25 0.97 18.23
C VAL A 106 2.75 -0.35 18.85
N GLY A 107 3.60 -1.03 19.63
CA GLY A 107 3.21 -2.24 20.36
C GLY A 107 2.95 -3.44 19.43
N PRO A 108 1.86 -4.22 19.62
CA PRO A 108 1.67 -5.51 18.96
C PRO A 108 1.09 -5.41 17.53
N ALA A 109 1.00 -4.21 16.95
CA ALA A 109 0.44 -4.05 15.61
C ALA A 109 1.25 -4.87 14.58
N ARG A 110 0.53 -5.60 13.73
CA ARG A 110 1.14 -6.45 12.68
C ARG A 110 1.03 -5.87 11.28
N CYS A 111 0.16 -4.89 11.10
CA CYS A 111 -0.11 -4.26 9.80
C CYS A 111 -0.08 -2.74 9.91
N SER A 112 0.32 -2.07 8.82
CA SER A 112 0.16 -0.62 8.64
C SER A 112 -1.32 -0.23 8.73
N PRO A 113 -1.64 1.07 8.86
CA PRO A 113 -3.03 1.55 8.83
C PRO A 113 -3.79 1.18 7.54
N TYR A 114 -3.06 0.87 6.46
CA TYR A 114 -3.58 0.50 5.14
C TYR A 114 -3.70 -1.03 4.94
N GLY A 115 -3.32 -1.82 5.95
CA GLY A 115 -3.51 -3.28 5.96
C GLY A 115 -2.29 -4.10 5.50
N HIS A 116 -1.15 -3.45 5.21
CA HIS A 116 0.05 -4.14 4.75
C HIS A 116 0.85 -4.68 5.94
N PRO A 117 1.38 -5.91 5.92
CA PRO A 117 2.22 -6.45 6.99
C PRO A 117 3.39 -5.52 7.31
N ILE A 118 3.62 -5.17 8.58
CA ILE A 118 4.73 -4.30 8.98
C ILE A 118 6.07 -4.97 8.71
N ASP A 119 6.16 -6.28 8.93
CA ASP A 119 7.31 -7.10 8.61
C ASP A 119 7.05 -7.86 7.28
N PRO A 120 7.33 -7.25 6.11
CA PRO A 120 7.09 -7.88 4.82
C PRO A 120 7.97 -9.12 4.63
N ASP A 121 7.34 -10.24 4.30
CA ASP A 121 8.01 -11.44 3.80
C ASP A 121 7.71 -11.60 2.30
N PRO A 122 8.71 -11.55 1.40
CA PRO A 122 8.48 -11.70 -0.03
C PRO A 122 7.77 -12.98 -0.47
N ALA A 123 7.80 -14.03 0.34
CA ALA A 123 7.09 -15.27 0.03
C ALA A 123 5.57 -15.15 0.27
N THR A 124 5.17 -14.31 1.23
CA THR A 124 3.80 -14.26 1.76
C THR A 124 3.12 -12.89 1.66
N ASP A 125 3.87 -11.79 1.46
CA ASP A 125 3.37 -10.42 1.25
C ASP A 125 2.87 -10.22 -0.19
N ARG A 126 2.00 -11.13 -0.62
CA ARG A 126 1.27 -11.03 -1.87
C ARG A 126 -0.10 -10.43 -1.61
N ARG A 127 -0.66 -9.83 -2.66
CA ARG A 127 -2.04 -9.35 -2.65
C ARG A 127 -2.99 -10.55 -2.55
N THR A 128 -3.60 -10.72 -1.39
CA THR A 128 -4.64 -11.73 -1.13
C THR A 128 -6.03 -11.11 -1.28
N GLY A 129 -7.05 -11.97 -1.42
CA GLY A 129 -8.43 -11.55 -1.59
C GLY A 129 -8.76 -11.06 -3.00
N GLN A 130 -9.84 -10.29 -3.11
CA GLN A 130 -10.39 -9.77 -4.36
C GLN A 130 -10.53 -8.24 -4.29
N ALA A 131 -10.29 -7.56 -5.41
CA ALA A 131 -10.63 -6.15 -5.53
C ALA A 131 -12.15 -5.94 -5.38
N LEU A 132 -12.56 -4.91 -4.63
CA LEU A 132 -13.96 -4.56 -4.41
C LEU A 132 -14.72 -4.39 -5.74
N LEU A 133 -14.02 -3.93 -6.78
CA LEU A 133 -14.55 -3.80 -8.15
C LEU A 133 -15.22 -5.07 -8.69
N HIS A 134 -14.71 -6.25 -8.31
CA HIS A 134 -15.16 -7.53 -8.85
C HIS A 134 -16.12 -8.28 -7.92
N VAL A 135 -16.50 -7.68 -6.79
CA VAL A 135 -17.37 -8.31 -5.79
C VAL A 135 -18.83 -8.20 -6.25
N PRO A 136 -19.60 -9.31 -6.23
CA PRO A 136 -20.97 -9.30 -6.72
C PRO A 136 -21.92 -8.51 -5.80
N LEU A 137 -23.04 -8.05 -6.38
CA LEU A 137 -24.11 -7.37 -5.66
C LEU A 137 -24.63 -8.24 -4.50
N GLY A 138 -24.86 -7.61 -3.35
CA GLY A 138 -25.42 -8.25 -2.15
C GLY A 138 -24.38 -9.01 -1.31
N ALA A 139 -23.17 -9.21 -1.79
CA ALA A 139 -22.13 -9.89 -1.03
C ALA A 139 -21.62 -9.03 0.13
N GLN A 140 -21.28 -9.70 1.23
CA GLN A 140 -20.55 -9.12 2.35
C GLN A 140 -19.05 -9.14 2.03
N PHE A 141 -18.37 -8.04 2.33
CA PHE A 141 -16.98 -7.83 2.01
C PHE A 141 -16.24 -7.23 3.20
N VAL A 142 -15.10 -7.80 3.57
CA VAL A 142 -14.21 -7.25 4.59
C VAL A 142 -13.02 -6.60 3.90
N VAL A 143 -12.86 -5.29 4.07
CA VAL A 143 -11.67 -4.59 3.57
C VAL A 143 -10.46 -5.13 4.31
N ARG A 144 -9.46 -5.61 3.59
CA ARG A 144 -8.19 -6.09 4.18
C ARG A 144 -7.04 -5.16 3.89
N ARG A 145 -6.94 -4.67 2.66
CA ARG A 145 -5.80 -3.87 2.18
C ARG A 145 -6.24 -2.78 1.23
N ILE A 146 -5.52 -1.67 1.27
CA ILE A 146 -5.56 -0.66 0.22
C ILE A 146 -4.40 -0.93 -0.74
N ASP A 147 -4.52 -0.59 -2.01
CA ASP A 147 -3.44 -0.75 -2.98
C ASP A 147 -2.32 0.26 -2.69
N GLU A 148 -1.05 -0.15 -2.72
CA GLU A 148 0.08 0.78 -2.44
C GLU A 148 0.12 1.98 -3.41
N GLU A 149 -0.37 1.84 -4.66
CA GLU A 149 -0.45 2.97 -5.58
C GLU A 149 -1.51 4.00 -5.16
N ALA A 150 -2.52 3.58 -4.40
CA ALA A 150 -3.56 4.47 -3.91
C ALA A 150 -3.08 5.30 -2.71
N GLU A 151 -2.08 4.83 -1.96
CA GLU A 151 -1.49 5.56 -0.83
C GLU A 151 -0.83 6.87 -1.27
N GLU A 152 -0.26 6.90 -2.48
CA GLU A 152 0.35 8.07 -3.11
C GLU A 152 -0.68 9.13 -3.57
N GLN A 153 -1.98 8.81 -3.53
CA GLN A 153 -3.07 9.65 -4.04
C GLN A 153 -3.90 10.21 -2.88
N ALA A 154 -3.51 11.38 -2.37
CA ALA A 154 -4.16 12.03 -1.21
C ALA A 154 -5.69 12.16 -1.36
N ASP A 155 -6.18 12.58 -2.54
CA ASP A 155 -7.62 12.71 -2.80
C ASP A 155 -8.35 11.36 -2.74
N LEU A 156 -7.70 10.28 -3.21
CA LEU A 156 -8.25 8.93 -3.18
C LEU A 156 -8.30 8.39 -1.74
N LEU A 157 -7.24 8.59 -0.95
CA LEU A 157 -7.25 8.24 0.47
C LEU A 157 -8.32 9.02 1.24
N HIS A 158 -8.47 10.31 0.97
CA HIS A 158 -9.52 11.12 1.60
C HIS A 158 -10.93 10.63 1.22
N ALA A 159 -11.14 10.25 -0.04
CA ALA A 159 -12.40 9.66 -0.49
C ALA A 159 -12.69 8.31 0.17
N LEU A 160 -11.68 7.43 0.28
CA LEU A 160 -11.80 6.14 0.99
C LEU A 160 -12.13 6.34 2.47
N PHE A 161 -11.47 7.30 3.13
CA PHE A 161 -11.72 7.66 4.51
C PHE A 161 -13.16 8.15 4.73
N THR A 162 -13.63 9.07 3.87
CA THR A 162 -15.00 9.61 3.93
C THR A 162 -16.05 8.52 3.67
N ALA A 163 -15.76 7.59 2.76
CA ALA A 163 -16.61 6.45 2.46
C ALA A 163 -16.51 5.31 3.50
N GLN A 164 -15.68 5.46 4.53
CA GLN A 164 -15.40 4.45 5.56
C GLN A 164 -14.97 3.10 4.96
N LEU A 165 -14.16 3.13 3.90
CA LEU A 165 -13.55 1.94 3.30
C LEU A 165 -12.13 1.76 3.83
N LEU A 166 -12.05 1.43 5.13
CA LEU A 166 -10.79 1.25 5.86
C LEU A 166 -10.54 -0.24 6.12
N PRO A 167 -9.28 -0.68 6.27
CA PRO A 167 -8.98 -2.04 6.68
C PRO A 167 -9.76 -2.49 7.91
N GLU A 168 -10.15 -3.77 7.91
CA GLU A 168 -11.04 -4.46 8.86
C GLU A 168 -12.51 -4.01 8.85
N GLN A 169 -12.86 -2.96 8.09
CA GLN A 169 -14.26 -2.57 7.94
C GLN A 169 -15.02 -3.59 7.07
N GLN A 170 -16.22 -3.94 7.53
CA GLN A 170 -17.16 -4.75 6.76
C GLN A 170 -18.12 -3.85 5.99
N VAL A 171 -18.45 -4.24 4.76
CA VAL A 171 -19.43 -3.57 3.89
C VAL A 171 -20.28 -4.58 3.13
N VAL A 172 -21.47 -4.17 2.69
CA VAL A 172 -22.31 -4.93 1.77
C VAL A 172 -22.33 -4.20 0.43
N ILE A 173 -22.10 -4.93 -0.67
CA ILE A 173 -22.18 -4.35 -2.01
C ILE A 173 -23.66 -4.05 -2.33
N ALA A 174 -23.99 -2.76 -2.47
CA ALA A 174 -25.34 -2.27 -2.71
C ALA A 174 -25.59 -1.88 -4.18
N ALA A 175 -24.53 -1.61 -4.95
CA ALA A 175 -24.56 -1.46 -6.39
C ALA A 175 -23.18 -1.76 -7.00
N THR A 176 -23.14 -2.28 -8.22
CA THR A 176 -21.94 -2.60 -9.00
C THR A 176 -21.66 -1.52 -10.06
N PRO A 177 -20.53 -1.55 -10.80
CA PRO A 177 -20.20 -0.53 -11.79
C PRO A 177 -21.32 -0.30 -12.83
N PRO A 178 -21.48 0.94 -13.35
CA PRO A 178 -20.59 2.10 -13.21
C PRO A 178 -20.81 2.96 -11.94
N HIS A 179 -21.84 2.68 -11.15
CA HIS A 179 -22.20 3.46 -9.96
C HIS A 179 -22.10 2.58 -8.70
N CYS A 180 -20.88 2.18 -8.32
CA CYS A 180 -20.68 1.33 -7.16
C CYS A 180 -21.19 2.02 -5.88
N ARG A 181 -21.91 1.27 -5.04
CA ARG A 181 -22.36 1.72 -3.73
C ARG A 181 -22.11 0.63 -2.72
N VAL A 182 -21.70 1.03 -1.53
CA VAL A 182 -21.49 0.13 -0.40
C VAL A 182 -22.36 0.57 0.76
N LYS A 183 -22.94 -0.39 1.46
CA LYS A 183 -23.72 -0.17 2.68
C LYS A 183 -22.89 -0.62 3.88
N LEU A 184 -22.83 0.20 4.93
CA LEU A 184 -22.22 -0.23 6.18
C LEU A 184 -23.18 -1.17 6.91
N PRO A 185 -22.71 -2.32 7.44
CA PRO A 185 -23.53 -3.27 8.18
C PRO A 185 -24.25 -2.59 9.33
N ASN A 186 -25.49 -3.00 9.58
CA ASN A 186 -26.31 -2.50 10.70
C ASN A 186 -26.58 -0.98 10.67
N THR A 187 -26.41 -0.32 9.53
CA THR A 187 -26.76 1.10 9.33
C THR A 187 -27.66 1.29 8.11
N LEU A 188 -28.26 2.47 7.98
CA LEU A 188 -28.88 2.94 6.73
C LEU A 188 -27.91 3.72 5.84
N GLN A 189 -26.64 3.86 6.25
CA GLN A 189 -25.65 4.62 5.51
C GLN A 189 -25.23 3.86 4.25
N VAL A 190 -25.32 4.54 3.12
CA VAL A 190 -24.87 4.03 1.82
C VAL A 190 -23.90 5.03 1.20
N ASN A 191 -22.65 4.61 1.02
CA ASN A 191 -21.59 5.44 0.49
C ASN A 191 -21.39 5.14 -1.01
N THR A 192 -21.19 6.19 -1.79
CA THR A 192 -20.81 6.07 -3.20
C THR A 192 -19.34 5.70 -3.30
N VAL A 193 -19.03 4.78 -4.19
CA VAL A 193 -17.67 4.29 -4.43
C VAL A 193 -17.32 4.56 -5.88
N THR A 194 -16.27 5.34 -6.11
CA THR A 194 -15.79 5.58 -7.47
C THR A 194 -15.09 4.33 -8.01
N LEU A 195 -14.90 4.27 -9.34
CA LEU A 195 -14.13 3.20 -9.96
C LEU A 195 -12.69 3.13 -9.42
N ALA A 196 -12.08 4.28 -9.10
CA ALA A 196 -10.74 4.34 -8.52
C ALA A 196 -10.70 3.70 -7.13
N MET A 197 -11.66 4.04 -6.26
CA MET A 197 -11.79 3.43 -4.93
C MET A 197 -12.01 1.91 -5.03
N ALA A 198 -12.92 1.47 -5.90
CA ALA A 198 -13.22 0.05 -6.04
C ALA A 198 -12.03 -0.78 -6.55
N LYS A 199 -11.14 -0.19 -7.34
CA LYS A 199 -9.88 -0.83 -7.79
C LYS A 199 -8.83 -0.89 -6.68
N ALA A 200 -8.78 0.13 -5.84
CA ALA A 200 -7.80 0.29 -4.77
C ALA A 200 -8.11 -0.56 -3.54
N VAL A 201 -9.38 -0.90 -3.29
CA VAL A 201 -9.79 -1.63 -2.09
C VAL A 201 -9.77 -3.14 -2.35
N TRP A 202 -9.03 -3.89 -1.52
CA TRP A 202 -8.89 -5.34 -1.59
C TRP A 202 -9.30 -6.00 -0.29
N GLY A 203 -9.89 -7.19 -0.39
CA GLY A 203 -10.48 -7.83 0.77
C GLY A 203 -11.10 -9.19 0.51
N ASP A 204 -11.76 -9.72 1.52
CA ASP A 204 -12.37 -11.05 1.49
C ASP A 204 -13.88 -10.93 1.29
N VAL A 205 -14.43 -11.79 0.42
CA VAL A 205 -15.88 -11.97 0.30
C VAL A 205 -16.31 -12.97 1.36
N LEU A 206 -17.17 -12.54 2.29
CA LEU A 206 -17.78 -13.46 3.24
C LEU A 206 -18.89 -14.20 2.50
N MET A 207 -18.79 -15.53 2.43
CA MET A 207 -19.89 -16.33 1.92
C MET A 207 -21.07 -16.24 2.90
N PRO A 208 -22.30 -16.10 2.38
CA PRO A 208 -23.51 -16.09 3.20
C PRO A 208 -23.74 -17.41 3.96
#